data_AF-A0A943LFK4-F1
#
_entry.id   AF-A0A943LFK4-F1
#
_cell.length_a   1.000
_cell.length_b   1.000
_cell.length_c   1.000
_cell.angle_alpha   90.00
_cell.angle_beta   90.00
_cell.angle_gamma   90.00
#
_symmetry.space_group_name_H-M   'P 1'
#
loop_
_entity.id
_entity.type
_entity.pdbx_description
1 polymer ?
#
loop_
_entity_poly.entity_id
_entity_poly.type
_entity_poly.pdbx_seq_one_letter_code
_entity_poly.pdbx_strand_id
1 'polypeptide(L)'
;MEEDNIFKSLYKYILGNVSIIILLFVFIGIFMGIFSLYNLEIEAVIYASILCIVLALIYFIFKFLNYYKKHTELIRIEKNISLIANELPPPRKGIEEDYHKMIFSLIDINNKNLTELVKQRNESIDYYTTWVHQIKVPISVMKLILQGEDTNENKELLSELFKIEEYVEMVLCYFRLDSSSSDFVFKEYKLDDIIKKSIRKYASQFIRKKISLNYKGTDKIILTDE
;
A
#
# COMPACT_ATOMS: atom_id res chain seq x y z
N MET A 1 26.81 -14.81 5.30
CA MET A 1 25.46 -14.53 4.75
C MET A 1 25.49 -14.06 3.30
N GLU A 2 26.58 -13.44 2.79
CA GLU A 2 26.74 -13.12 1.36
C GLU A 2 27.17 -14.32 0.50
N GLU A 3 27.98 -15.25 1.02
CA GLU A 3 28.44 -16.43 0.26
C GLU A 3 27.30 -17.38 -0.14
N ASP A 4 26.33 -17.62 0.75
CA ASP A 4 25.15 -18.46 0.45
C ASP A 4 24.29 -17.91 -0.71
N ASN A 5 24.25 -16.58 -0.89
CA ASN A 5 23.52 -15.96 -1.99
C ASN A 5 24.25 -16.12 -3.32
N ILE A 6 25.59 -16.15 -3.31
CA ILE A 6 26.40 -16.37 -4.52
C ILE A 6 26.17 -17.79 -5.02
N PHE A 7 26.32 -18.81 -4.17
CA PHE A 7 26.10 -20.20 -4.57
C PHE A 7 24.68 -20.47 -5.07
N LYS A 8 23.66 -19.90 -4.43
CA LYS A 8 22.26 -20.03 -4.86
C LYS A 8 21.97 -19.33 -6.20
N SER A 9 22.60 -18.17 -6.43
CA SER A 9 22.53 -17.47 -7.72
C SER A 9 23.24 -18.25 -8.83
N LEU A 10 24.40 -18.84 -8.52
CA LEU A 10 25.19 -19.68 -9.41
C LEU A 10 24.44 -20.96 -9.80
N TYR A 11 23.77 -21.60 -8.84
CA TYR A 11 22.89 -22.75 -9.09
C TYR A 11 21.70 -22.42 -10.00
N LYS A 12 20.98 -21.32 -9.73
CA LYS A 12 19.87 -20.86 -10.59
C LYS A 12 20.34 -20.52 -12.00
N TYR A 13 21.52 -19.92 -12.12
CA TYR A 13 22.12 -19.59 -13.40
C TYR A 13 22.54 -20.84 -14.21
N ILE A 14 23.12 -21.85 -13.55
CA ILE A 14 23.43 -23.15 -14.17
C ILE A 14 22.15 -23.81 -14.67
N LEU A 15 21.08 -23.83 -13.87
CA LEU A 15 19.78 -24.39 -14.26
C LEU A 15 19.16 -23.68 -15.47
N GLY A 16 19.28 -22.35 -15.55
CA GLY A 16 18.76 -21.55 -16.67
C GLY A 16 19.53 -21.72 -17.99
N ASN A 17 20.74 -22.28 -17.95
CA ASN A 17 21.61 -22.44 -19.12
C ASN A 17 22.02 -23.90 -19.39
N VAL A 18 21.29 -24.88 -18.84
CA VAL A 18 21.57 -26.32 -19.01
C VAL A 18 21.71 -26.71 -20.48
N SER A 19 20.96 -26.08 -21.39
CA SER A 19 21.08 -26.30 -22.84
C SER A 19 22.47 -25.99 -23.40
N ILE A 20 23.18 -24.98 -22.87
CA ILE A 20 24.55 -24.65 -23.29
C ILE A 20 25.54 -25.68 -22.77
N ILE A 21 25.32 -26.19 -21.55
CA ILE A 21 26.16 -27.25 -20.96
C ILE A 21 25.98 -28.56 -21.75
N ILE A 22 24.74 -28.93 -22.08
CA ILE A 22 24.44 -30.09 -22.93
C ILE A 22 25.09 -29.93 -24.29
N LEU A 23 24.99 -28.76 -24.93
CA LEU A 23 25.63 -28.49 -26.22
C LEU A 23 27.16 -28.69 -26.16
N LEU A 24 27.81 -28.25 -25.08
CA LEU A 24 29.23 -28.45 -24.85
C LEU A 24 29.60 -29.94 -24.74
N PHE A 25 28.84 -30.72 -23.97
CA PHE A 25 29.06 -32.17 -23.87
C PHE A 25 28.82 -32.88 -25.20
N VAL A 26 27.82 -32.45 -25.98
CA VAL A 26 27.58 -32.96 -27.34
C VAL A 26 28.77 -32.66 -28.26
N PHE A 27 29.32 -31.44 -28.23
CA PHE A 27 30.52 -31.11 -29.01
C PHE A 27 31.72 -31.97 -28.62
N ILE A 28 31.99 -32.13 -27.31
CA ILE A 28 33.07 -32.99 -26.82
C ILE A 28 32.88 -34.44 -27.30
N GLY A 29 31.64 -34.96 -27.23
CA GLY A 29 31.30 -36.29 -27.72
C GLY A 29 31.49 -36.47 -29.23
N ILE A 30 31.12 -35.47 -30.04
CA ILE A 30 31.33 -35.47 -31.49
C ILE A 30 32.83 -35.46 -31.82
N PHE A 31 33.62 -34.60 -31.17
CA PHE A 31 35.07 -34.57 -31.36
C PHE A 31 35.69 -35.92 -30.98
N MET A 32 35.32 -36.48 -29.82
CA MET A 32 35.82 -37.77 -29.38
C MET A 32 35.45 -38.91 -30.35
N GLY A 33 34.24 -38.89 -30.92
CA GLY A 33 33.80 -39.84 -31.94
C GLY A 33 34.58 -39.73 -33.25
N ILE A 34 34.84 -38.51 -33.74
CA ILE A 34 35.64 -38.27 -34.95
C ILE A 34 37.08 -38.75 -34.77
N PHE A 35 37.70 -38.46 -33.62
CA PHE A 35 39.08 -38.85 -33.34
C PHE A 35 39.26 -40.37 -33.15
N SER A 36 38.28 -41.04 -32.53
CA SER A 36 38.25 -42.52 -32.42
C SER A 36 38.20 -43.18 -33.80
N LEU A 37 37.42 -42.61 -34.74
CA LEU A 37 37.33 -43.11 -36.11
C LEU A 37 38.63 -42.93 -36.93
N TYR A 38 39.44 -41.92 -36.59
CA TYR A 38 40.67 -41.55 -37.32
C TYR A 38 41.97 -42.13 -36.73
N ASN A 39 41.94 -42.87 -35.62
CA ASN A 39 43.13 -43.45 -34.96
C ASN A 39 44.26 -42.43 -34.69
N LEU A 40 43.91 -41.20 -34.34
CA LEU A 40 44.87 -40.14 -34.01
C LEU A 40 45.45 -40.32 -32.59
N GLU A 41 46.66 -39.81 -32.37
CA GLU A 41 47.31 -39.82 -31.06
C GLU A 41 46.44 -39.12 -30.01
N ILE A 42 46.18 -39.82 -28.91
CA ILE A 42 45.28 -39.40 -27.83
C ILE A 42 45.70 -38.05 -27.22
N GLU A 43 46.99 -37.72 -27.27
CA GLU A 43 47.53 -36.44 -26.80
C GLU A 43 46.88 -35.24 -27.50
N ALA A 44 46.72 -35.28 -28.83
CA ALA A 44 46.11 -34.19 -29.59
C ALA A 44 44.65 -33.93 -29.19
N VAL A 45 43.93 -35.00 -28.84
CA VAL A 45 42.54 -34.94 -28.36
C VAL A 45 42.46 -34.26 -26.99
N ILE A 46 43.38 -34.60 -26.10
CA ILE A 46 43.47 -34.00 -24.76
C ILE A 46 43.75 -32.50 -24.89
N TYR A 47 44.72 -32.08 -25.70
CA TYR A 47 45.02 -30.66 -25.91
C TYR A 47 43.84 -29.88 -26.50
N ALA A 48 43.17 -30.39 -27.53
CA ALA A 48 42.01 -29.74 -28.14
C ALA A 48 40.84 -29.61 -27.16
N SER A 49 40.58 -30.66 -26.36
CA SER A 49 39.51 -30.66 -25.36
C SER A 49 39.76 -29.64 -24.24
N ILE A 50 40.98 -29.52 -23.76
CA ILE A 50 41.38 -28.53 -22.75
C ILE A 50 41.15 -27.12 -23.29
N LEU A 51 41.55 -26.86 -24.54
CA LEU A 51 41.40 -25.55 -25.17
C LEU A 51 39.91 -25.15 -25.30
N CYS A 52 39.06 -26.09 -25.71
CA CYS A 52 37.60 -25.88 -25.75
C CYS A 52 37.01 -25.60 -24.36
N ILE A 53 37.44 -26.32 -23.33
CA ILE A 53 36.99 -26.12 -21.93
C ILE A 53 37.39 -24.74 -21.43
N VAL A 54 38.62 -24.29 -21.71
CA VAL A 54 39.10 -22.97 -21.30
C VAL A 54 38.27 -21.86 -21.96
N LEU A 55 38.01 -21.94 -23.27
CA LEU A 55 37.17 -20.96 -23.97
C LEU A 55 35.73 -20.94 -23.44
N ALA A 56 35.16 -22.12 -23.16
CA ALA A 56 33.84 -22.25 -22.56
C ALA A 56 33.78 -21.62 -21.15
N LEU A 57 34.79 -21.85 -20.33
CA LEU A 57 34.90 -21.26 -18.98
C LEU A 57 34.96 -19.73 -19.06
N ILE A 58 35.76 -19.17 -19.95
CA ILE A 58 35.86 -17.72 -20.13
C ILE A 58 34.50 -17.12 -20.51
N TYR A 59 33.80 -17.73 -21.48
CA TYR A 59 32.47 -17.30 -21.87
C TYR A 59 31.45 -17.40 -20.72
N PHE A 60 31.49 -18.50 -19.96
CA PHE A 60 30.61 -18.72 -18.81
C PHE A 60 30.85 -17.69 -17.70
N ILE A 61 32.11 -17.42 -17.37
CA ILE A 61 32.49 -16.41 -16.36
C ILE A 61 31.97 -15.03 -16.77
N PHE A 62 32.19 -14.62 -18.02
CA PHE A 62 31.72 -13.30 -18.48
C PHE A 62 30.19 -13.15 -18.41
N LYS A 63 29.46 -14.20 -18.78
CA LYS A 63 28.00 -14.20 -18.76
C LYS A 63 27.45 -14.29 -17.32
N PHE A 64 28.11 -15.04 -16.43
CA PHE A 64 27.75 -15.14 -15.02
C PHE A 64 27.97 -13.83 -14.27
N LEU A 65 29.10 -13.15 -14.47
CA LEU A 65 29.38 -11.85 -13.83
C LEU A 65 28.29 -10.81 -14.19
N ASN A 66 27.88 -10.78 -15.46
CA ASN A 66 26.80 -9.91 -15.91
C ASN A 66 25.43 -10.29 -15.31
N TYR A 67 25.12 -11.59 -15.19
CA TYR A 67 23.90 -12.05 -14.54
C TYR A 67 23.88 -11.69 -13.06
N TYR A 68 24.99 -11.91 -12.36
CA TYR A 68 25.10 -11.65 -10.93
C TYR A 68 24.91 -10.17 -10.61
N LYS A 69 25.58 -9.27 -11.34
CA LYS A 69 25.42 -7.82 -11.18
C LYS A 69 23.96 -7.38 -11.38
N LYS A 70 23.28 -7.95 -12.38
CA LYS A 70 21.87 -7.63 -12.63
C LYS A 70 20.94 -8.16 -11.54
N HIS A 71 21.18 -9.38 -11.08
CA HIS A 71 20.36 -9.99 -10.04
C HIS A 71 20.44 -9.20 -8.73
N THR A 72 21.63 -8.72 -8.36
CA THR A 72 21.82 -7.90 -7.16
C THR A 72 21.16 -6.53 -7.29
N GLU A 73 21.21 -5.89 -8.47
CA GLU A 73 20.48 -4.65 -8.74
C GLU A 73 18.96 -4.83 -8.63
N LEU A 74 18.40 -5.90 -9.20
CA LEU A 74 16.97 -6.19 -9.11
C LEU A 74 16.50 -6.47 -7.68
N ILE A 75 17.26 -7.24 -6.89
CA ILE A 75 16.96 -7.49 -5.47
C ILE A 75 17.01 -6.17 -4.67
N ARG A 76 17.93 -5.27 -4.99
CA ARG A 76 18.03 -3.96 -4.34
C ARG A 76 16.79 -3.11 -4.63
N ILE A 77 16.29 -3.13 -5.87
CA ILE A 77 15.09 -2.39 -6.26
C ILE A 77 13.84 -3.01 -5.65
N GLU A 78 13.72 -4.34 -5.64
CA GLU A 78 12.60 -5.05 -4.99
C GLU A 78 12.44 -4.64 -3.52
N LYS A 79 13.56 -4.57 -2.79
CA LYS A 79 13.55 -4.14 -1.37
C LYS A 79 13.15 -2.67 -1.17
N ASN A 80 13.27 -1.83 -2.19
CA ASN A 80 12.99 -0.39 -2.13
C ASN A 80 11.89 0.04 -3.11
N ILE A 81 11.03 -0.90 -3.52
CA ILE A 81 10.10 -0.68 -4.63
C ILE A 81 9.08 0.43 -4.33
N SER A 82 8.78 0.68 -3.05
CA SER A 82 7.92 1.78 -2.60
C SER A 82 8.54 3.18 -2.82
N LEU A 83 9.86 3.29 -2.96
CA LEU A 83 10.57 4.56 -3.16
C LEU A 83 11.04 4.74 -4.61
N ILE A 84 11.20 3.64 -5.36
CA ILE A 84 11.93 3.59 -6.65
C ILE A 84 11.04 2.97 -7.77
N ALA A 85 9.72 2.85 -7.56
CA ALA A 85 8.81 2.22 -8.54
C ALA A 85 8.94 2.76 -9.98
N ASN A 86 9.35 4.03 -10.14
CA ASN A 86 9.50 4.70 -11.42
C ASN A 86 10.90 4.61 -12.05
N GLU A 87 11.89 4.02 -11.38
CA GLU A 87 13.30 3.98 -11.85
C GLU A 87 13.79 2.54 -12.06
N LEU A 88 13.03 1.75 -12.82
CA LEU A 88 13.50 0.45 -13.28
C LEU A 88 14.68 0.62 -14.25
N PRO A 89 15.77 -0.16 -14.12
CA PRO A 89 16.89 -0.11 -15.07
C PRO A 89 16.42 -0.50 -16.47
N PRO A 90 17.06 0.03 -17.53
CA PRO A 90 16.64 -0.22 -18.90
C PRO A 90 16.72 -1.73 -19.23
N PRO A 91 15.71 -2.29 -19.93
CA PRO A 91 15.69 -3.70 -20.30
C PRO A 91 16.79 -4.02 -21.33
N ARG A 92 17.33 -5.24 -21.33
CA ARG A 92 18.05 -5.74 -22.50
C ARG A 92 17.05 -6.24 -23.55
N LYS A 93 17.44 -6.19 -24.83
CA LYS A 93 16.61 -6.62 -25.96
C LYS A 93 16.04 -8.03 -25.77
N GLY A 94 14.80 -8.23 -26.23
CA GLY A 94 14.08 -9.50 -26.19
C GLY A 94 12.97 -9.49 -25.12
N ILE A 95 12.76 -10.64 -24.47
CA ILE A 95 11.64 -10.87 -23.54
C ILE A 95 11.63 -9.89 -22.35
N GLU A 96 12.80 -9.40 -21.94
CA GLU A 96 12.90 -8.42 -20.84
C GLU A 96 12.27 -7.07 -21.20
N GLU A 97 12.28 -6.69 -22.48
CA GLU A 97 11.63 -5.46 -22.95
C GLU A 97 10.11 -5.59 -22.85
N ASP A 98 9.57 -6.77 -23.17
CA ASP A 98 8.14 -7.07 -23.06
C ASP A 98 7.70 -7.07 -21.58
N TYR A 99 8.48 -7.70 -20.69
CA TYR A 99 8.22 -7.63 -19.25
C TYR A 99 8.28 -6.20 -18.72
N HIS A 100 9.24 -5.39 -19.17
CA HIS A 100 9.33 -3.99 -18.76
C HIS A 100 8.09 -3.21 -19.21
N LYS A 101 7.65 -3.36 -20.47
CA LYS A 101 6.41 -2.76 -20.98
C LYS A 101 5.19 -3.18 -20.16
N MET A 102 5.08 -4.47 -19.83
CA MET A 102 3.99 -4.96 -18.98
C MET A 102 4.02 -4.34 -17.58
N ILE A 103 5.20 -4.25 -16.95
CA ILE A 103 5.35 -3.65 -15.62
C ILE A 103 4.94 -2.17 -15.64
N PHE A 104 5.41 -1.38 -16.61
CA PHE A 104 5.03 0.03 -16.72
C PHE A 104 3.53 0.21 -17.01
N SER A 105 2.94 -0.66 -17.83
CA SER A 105 1.49 -0.69 -18.05
C SER A 105 0.73 -0.96 -16.75
N LEU A 106 1.18 -1.93 -15.94
CA LEU A 106 0.59 -2.22 -14.63
C LEU A 106 0.75 -1.07 -13.64
N ILE A 107 1.91 -0.38 -13.63
CA ILE A 107 2.13 0.81 -12.80
C ILE A 107 1.17 1.92 -13.21
N ASP A 108 1.01 2.19 -14.50
CA ASP A 108 0.08 3.20 -15.01
C ASP A 108 -1.37 2.86 -14.64
N ILE A 109 -1.80 1.61 -14.83
CA ILE A 109 -3.12 1.12 -14.42
C ILE A 109 -3.32 1.30 -12.91
N ASN A 110 -2.33 0.92 -12.10
CA ASN A 110 -2.41 1.04 -10.65
C ASN A 110 -2.49 2.51 -10.21
N ASN A 111 -1.69 3.40 -10.81
CA ASN A 111 -1.73 4.83 -10.54
C ASN A 111 -3.09 5.45 -10.94
N LYS A 112 -3.66 5.03 -12.07
CA LYS A 112 -5.00 5.44 -12.49
C LYS A 112 -6.07 4.98 -11.50
N ASN A 113 -6.03 3.71 -11.09
CA ASN A 113 -6.95 3.16 -10.10
C ASN A 113 -6.82 3.87 -8.75
N LEU A 114 -5.59 4.12 -8.27
CA LEU A 114 -5.35 4.89 -7.04
C LEU A 114 -5.91 6.31 -7.15
N THR A 115 -5.68 6.98 -8.27
CA THR A 115 -6.21 8.33 -8.52
C THR A 115 -7.73 8.32 -8.53
N GLU A 116 -8.35 7.33 -9.16
CA GLU A 116 -9.79 7.17 -9.20
C GLU A 116 -10.40 6.88 -7.83
N LEU A 117 -9.78 6.01 -7.03
CA LEU A 117 -10.19 5.74 -5.65
C LEU A 117 -10.13 6.99 -4.78
N VAL A 118 -9.03 7.76 -4.86
CA VAL A 118 -8.89 9.04 -4.14
C VAL A 118 -9.96 10.03 -4.59
N LYS A 119 -10.22 10.11 -5.89
CA LYS A 119 -11.26 10.97 -6.46
C LYS A 119 -12.66 10.60 -5.95
N GLN A 120 -13.05 9.33 -6.06
CA GLN A 120 -14.35 8.83 -5.58
C GLN A 120 -14.54 9.05 -4.08
N ARG A 121 -13.47 8.89 -3.29
CA ARG A 121 -13.48 9.19 -1.86
C ARG A 121 -13.75 10.67 -1.59
N ASN A 122 -13.03 11.57 -2.26
CA ASN A 122 -13.23 13.02 -2.10
C ASN A 122 -14.64 13.44 -2.53
N GLU A 123 -15.12 12.95 -3.67
CA GLU A 123 -16.49 13.20 -4.13
C GLU A 123 -17.54 12.70 -3.12
N SER A 124 -17.30 11.55 -2.48
CA SER A 124 -18.17 11.05 -1.41
C SER A 124 -18.18 11.99 -0.21
N ILE A 125 -17.01 12.44 0.26
CA ILE A 125 -16.91 13.38 1.39
C ILE A 125 -17.65 14.69 1.10
N ASP A 126 -17.46 15.26 -0.10
CA ASP A 126 -18.11 16.50 -0.52
C ASP A 126 -19.64 16.34 -0.63
N TYR A 127 -20.08 15.21 -1.18
CA TYR A 127 -21.49 14.85 -1.27
C TYR A 127 -22.14 14.76 0.12
N TYR A 128 -21.56 13.98 1.03
CA TYR A 128 -22.09 13.81 2.38
C TYR A 128 -22.04 15.09 3.20
N THR A 129 -21.00 15.92 3.03
CA THR A 129 -20.91 17.24 3.68
C THR A 129 -22.08 18.13 3.25
N THR A 130 -22.32 18.21 1.94
CA THR A 130 -23.45 18.99 1.38
C THR A 130 -24.79 18.44 1.86
N TRP A 131 -24.98 17.12 1.84
CA TRP A 131 -26.19 16.47 2.31
C TRP A 131 -26.47 16.74 3.79
N VAL A 132 -25.45 16.70 4.65
CA VAL A 132 -25.61 17.04 6.07
C VAL A 132 -26.02 18.49 6.26
N HIS A 133 -25.42 19.43 5.52
CA HIS A 133 -25.87 20.83 5.54
C HIS A 133 -27.34 20.95 5.14
N GLN A 134 -27.76 20.25 4.08
CA GLN A 134 -29.14 20.26 3.61
C GLN A 134 -30.13 19.67 4.62
N ILE A 135 -29.77 18.61 5.34
CA ILE A 135 -30.63 17.97 6.35
C ILE A 135 -30.68 18.77 7.66
N LYS A 136 -29.62 19.50 8.02
CA LYS A 136 -29.61 20.37 9.21
C LYS A 136 -30.61 21.52 9.12
N VAL A 137 -30.88 22.04 7.92
CA VAL A 137 -31.85 23.13 7.71
C VAL A 137 -33.28 22.73 8.12
N PRO A 138 -33.91 21.68 7.56
CA PRO A 138 -35.25 21.25 7.97
C PRO A 138 -35.28 20.76 9.43
N ILE A 139 -34.21 20.16 9.95
CA ILE A 139 -34.11 19.84 11.40
C ILE A 139 -34.25 21.10 12.24
N SER A 140 -33.54 22.17 11.87
CA SER A 140 -33.61 23.46 12.58
C SER A 140 -35.01 24.07 12.48
N VAL A 141 -35.65 24.00 11.31
CA VAL A 141 -37.03 24.46 11.10
C VAL A 141 -38.02 23.66 11.96
N MET A 142 -37.94 22.33 11.96
CA MET A 142 -38.79 21.48 12.81
C MET A 142 -38.59 21.79 14.29
N LYS A 143 -37.35 22.03 14.72
CA LYS A 143 -37.02 22.41 16.10
C LYS A 143 -37.72 23.71 16.50
N LEU A 144 -37.70 24.73 15.63
CA LEU A 144 -38.38 26.00 15.85
C LEU A 144 -39.91 25.85 15.89
N ILE A 145 -40.48 25.07 14.98
CA ILE A 145 -41.94 24.82 14.94
C ILE A 145 -42.40 24.11 16.21
N LEU A 146 -41.71 23.04 16.61
CA LEU A 146 -42.08 22.26 17.80
C LEU A 146 -41.84 23.02 19.11
N GLN A 147 -40.97 24.04 19.11
CA GLN A 147 -40.78 24.94 20.25
C GLN A 147 -41.88 26.00 20.37
N GLY A 148 -42.74 26.16 19.36
CA GLY A 148 -43.82 27.16 19.35
C GLY A 148 -44.92 26.88 20.38
N GLU A 149 -45.20 25.62 20.70
CA GLU A 149 -46.21 25.22 21.68
C GLU A 149 -45.65 24.21 22.69
N ASP A 150 -45.87 24.46 24.00
CA ASP A 150 -45.35 23.60 25.07
C ASP A 150 -46.27 22.41 25.39
N THR A 151 -46.53 21.55 24.39
CA THR A 151 -47.32 20.32 24.57
C THR A 151 -46.44 19.11 24.90
N ASN A 152 -47.02 18.08 25.55
CA ASN A 152 -46.29 16.83 25.81
C ASN A 152 -45.88 16.13 24.51
N GLU A 153 -46.72 16.18 23.49
CA GLU A 153 -46.46 15.62 22.15
C GLU A 153 -45.26 16.31 21.49
N ASN A 154 -45.20 17.65 21.53
CA ASN A 154 -44.06 18.39 20.97
C ASN A 154 -42.75 18.06 21.71
N LYS A 155 -42.80 17.88 23.04
CA LYS A 155 -41.64 17.44 23.83
C LYS A 155 -41.16 16.03 23.45
N GLU A 156 -42.08 15.14 23.06
CA GLU A 156 -41.73 13.82 22.55
C GLU A 156 -41.03 13.91 21.19
N LEU A 157 -41.64 14.64 20.25
CA LEU A 157 -41.10 14.84 18.91
C LEU A 157 -39.73 15.55 18.94
N LEU A 158 -39.54 16.55 19.79
CA LEU A 158 -38.25 17.24 19.96
C LEU A 158 -37.12 16.28 20.41
N SER A 159 -37.43 15.27 21.21
CA SER A 159 -36.42 14.29 21.63
C SER A 159 -36.10 13.29 20.53
N GLU A 160 -37.06 12.89 19.70
CA GLU A 160 -36.77 12.05 18.54
C GLU A 160 -35.99 12.85 17.49
N LEU A 161 -36.35 14.11 17.29
CA LEU A 161 -35.60 15.03 16.42
C LEU A 161 -34.16 15.23 16.90
N PHE A 162 -33.92 15.34 18.20
CA PHE A 162 -32.58 15.40 18.77
C PHE A 162 -31.76 14.13 18.45
N LYS A 163 -32.36 12.93 18.51
CA LYS A 163 -31.65 11.69 18.13
C LYS A 163 -31.30 11.68 16.63
N ILE A 164 -32.19 12.17 15.78
CA ILE A 164 -31.93 12.30 14.34
C ILE A 164 -30.75 13.25 14.11
N GLU A 165 -30.72 14.39 14.80
CA GLU A 165 -29.60 15.34 14.76
C GLU A 165 -28.27 14.67 15.16
N GLU A 166 -28.25 13.87 16.23
CA GLU A 166 -27.07 13.11 16.66
C GLU A 166 -26.60 12.10 15.61
N TYR A 167 -27.53 11.36 14.98
CA TYR A 167 -27.17 10.40 13.93
C TYR A 167 -26.58 11.10 12.70
N VAL A 168 -27.07 12.30 12.37
CA VAL A 168 -26.50 13.14 11.31
C VAL A 168 -25.09 13.63 11.69
N GLU A 169 -24.88 14.05 12.94
CA GLU A 169 -23.54 14.44 13.42
C GLU A 169 -22.54 13.28 13.41
N MET A 170 -23.00 12.07 13.75
CA MET A 170 -22.18 10.86 13.74
C MET A 170 -21.60 10.55 12.35
N VAL A 171 -22.37 10.79 11.28
CA VAL A 171 -21.91 10.59 9.90
C VAL A 171 -20.75 11.53 9.56
N LEU A 172 -20.81 12.80 9.96
CA LEU A 172 -19.69 13.73 9.75
C LEU A 172 -18.44 13.33 10.55
N CYS A 173 -18.63 12.89 11.79
CA CYS A 173 -17.54 12.39 12.63
C CYS A 173 -16.85 11.20 11.96
N TYR A 174 -17.63 10.26 11.42
CA TYR A 174 -17.10 9.10 10.69
C TYR A 174 -16.20 9.50 9.51
N PHE A 175 -16.63 10.43 8.68
CA PHE A 175 -15.82 10.89 7.55
C PHE A 175 -14.56 11.65 7.96
N ARG A 176 -14.59 12.38 9.09
CA ARG A 176 -13.41 13.09 9.62
C ARG A 176 -12.40 12.18 10.28
N LEU A 177 -12.83 11.10 10.94
CA LEU A 177 -11.93 10.15 11.59
C LEU A 177 -10.93 9.52 10.62
N ASP A 178 -11.33 9.31 9.38
CA ASP A 178 -10.49 8.67 8.36
C ASP A 178 -9.66 9.69 7.55
N SER A 179 -9.87 11.00 7.72
CA SER A 179 -9.08 12.02 7.01
C SER A 179 -7.67 12.13 7.57
N SER A 180 -6.66 11.93 6.72
CA SER A 180 -5.24 12.00 7.10
C SER A 180 -4.75 13.42 7.43
N SER A 181 -5.50 14.44 7.01
CA SER A 181 -5.27 15.85 7.33
C SER A 181 -6.13 16.23 8.54
N SER A 182 -5.60 16.03 9.73
CA SER A 182 -6.20 16.58 10.94
C SER A 182 -5.50 17.90 11.27
N ASP A 183 -6.18 19.01 10.97
CA ASP A 183 -5.77 20.35 11.38
C ASP A 183 -6.01 20.53 12.90
N PHE A 184 -5.38 19.69 13.72
CA PHE A 184 -5.52 19.76 15.17
C PHE A 184 -4.85 21.03 15.69
N VAL A 185 -5.60 21.87 16.40
CA VAL A 185 -5.08 23.05 17.09
C VAL A 185 -5.10 22.78 18.59
N PHE A 186 -4.07 22.06 19.05
CA PHE A 186 -3.92 21.74 20.46
C PHE A 186 -3.80 23.00 21.32
N LYS A 187 -4.74 23.16 22.26
CA LYS A 187 -4.73 24.22 23.28
C LYS A 187 -5.06 23.64 24.65
N GLU A 188 -4.68 24.37 25.68
CA GLU A 188 -5.01 24.01 27.06
C GLU A 188 -6.45 24.45 27.37
N TYR A 189 -7.27 23.50 27.81
CA TYR A 189 -8.66 23.74 28.20
C TYR A 189 -8.92 23.18 29.60
N LYS A 190 -9.81 23.85 30.35
CA LYS A 190 -10.34 23.29 31.60
C LYS A 190 -11.30 22.15 31.25
N LEU A 191 -11.01 20.96 31.75
CA LEU A 191 -11.81 19.77 31.51
C LEU A 191 -13.27 19.95 31.96
N ASP A 192 -13.47 20.69 33.05
CA ASP A 192 -14.79 21.06 33.56
C ASP A 192 -15.69 21.75 32.52
N ASP A 193 -15.12 22.64 31.71
CA ASP A 193 -15.90 23.43 30.75
C ASP A 193 -16.41 22.55 29.60
N ILE A 194 -15.56 21.62 29.15
CA ILE A 194 -15.90 20.61 28.13
C ILE A 194 -16.99 19.69 28.67
N ILE A 195 -16.82 19.16 29.89
CA ILE A 195 -17.80 18.27 30.52
C ILE A 195 -19.14 18.99 30.71
N LYS A 196 -19.14 20.23 31.20
CA LYS A 196 -20.36 21.03 31.40
C LYS A 196 -21.09 21.30 30.08
N LYS A 197 -20.35 21.55 28.99
CA LYS A 197 -20.93 21.73 27.64
C LYS A 197 -21.65 20.46 27.18
N SER A 198 -21.01 19.30 27.35
CA SER A 198 -21.62 18.00 27.05
C SER A 198 -22.84 17.71 27.92
N ILE A 199 -22.77 17.96 29.23
CA ILE A 199 -23.91 17.79 30.14
C ILE A 199 -25.11 18.66 29.71
N ARG A 200 -24.86 19.94 29.38
CA ARG A 200 -25.90 20.87 28.94
C ARG A 200 -26.58 20.40 27.66
N LYS A 201 -25.82 19.82 26.71
CA LYS A 201 -26.37 19.27 25.46
C LYS A 201 -27.45 18.21 25.71
N TYR A 202 -27.26 17.35 26.72
CA TYR A 202 -28.21 16.26 27.06
C TYR A 202 -29.14 16.57 28.25
N ALA A 203 -29.12 17.80 28.79
CA ALA A 203 -29.86 18.15 30.01
C ALA A 203 -31.37 17.87 29.91
N SER A 204 -31.98 18.17 28.76
CA SER A 204 -33.40 17.90 28.49
C SER A 204 -33.75 16.41 28.61
N GLN A 205 -32.85 15.52 28.20
CA GLN A 205 -33.06 14.07 28.32
C GLN A 205 -32.97 13.60 29.77
N PHE A 206 -32.03 14.13 30.55
CA PHE A 206 -31.91 13.79 31.98
C PHE A 206 -33.17 14.18 32.74
N ILE A 207 -33.68 15.39 32.50
CA ILE A 207 -34.93 15.88 33.10
C ILE A 207 -36.10 14.97 32.72
N ARG A 208 -36.25 14.66 31.43
CA ARG A 208 -37.37 13.85 30.93
C ARG A 208 -37.35 12.41 31.47
N LYS A 209 -36.16 11.79 31.52
CA LYS A 209 -35.99 10.43 32.03
C LYS A 209 -35.90 10.37 33.57
N LYS A 210 -36.01 11.50 34.26
CA LYS A 210 -35.84 11.62 35.73
C LYS A 210 -34.51 11.05 36.21
N ILE A 211 -33.46 11.24 35.42
CA ILE A 211 -32.10 10.80 35.75
C ILE A 211 -31.40 11.95 36.49
N SER A 212 -30.95 11.68 37.72
CA SER A 212 -30.15 12.63 38.49
C SER A 212 -28.69 12.56 38.09
N LEU A 213 -28.08 13.71 37.81
CA LEU A 213 -26.66 13.82 37.49
C LEU A 213 -25.88 14.32 38.72
N ASN A 214 -24.92 13.54 39.19
CA ASN A 214 -24.00 13.95 40.26
C ASN A 214 -22.61 14.21 39.68
N TYR A 215 -22.29 15.49 39.44
CA TYR A 215 -20.98 15.92 38.94
C TYR A 215 -20.27 16.78 39.98
N LYS A 216 -19.07 16.35 40.41
CA LYS A 216 -18.29 16.96 41.50
C LYS A 216 -17.14 17.87 41.04
N GLY A 217 -17.00 18.13 39.74
CA GLY A 217 -15.85 18.85 39.17
C GLY A 217 -14.61 17.96 39.07
N THR A 218 -13.69 18.30 38.17
CA THR A 218 -12.43 17.58 37.99
C THR A 218 -11.18 18.45 38.14
N ASP A 219 -11.30 19.80 38.20
CA ASP A 219 -10.21 20.78 38.41
C ASP A 219 -8.94 20.55 37.56
N LYS A 220 -9.10 19.87 36.42
CA LYS A 220 -7.99 19.46 35.53
C LYS A 220 -7.92 20.37 34.32
N ILE A 221 -6.70 20.70 33.93
CA ILE A 221 -6.38 21.30 32.64
C ILE A 221 -5.86 20.18 31.73
N ILE A 222 -6.38 20.11 30.52
CA ILE A 222 -5.99 19.11 29.52
C ILE A 222 -5.56 19.81 28.24
N LEU A 223 -4.62 19.19 27.53
CA LEU A 223 -4.25 19.57 26.18
C LEU A 223 -5.13 18.79 25.21
N THR A 224 -5.96 19.48 24.44
CA THR A 224 -6.88 18.87 23.46
C THR A 224 -7.10 19.81 22.28
N ASP A 225 -7.59 19.26 21.17
CA ASP A 225 -8.23 20.04 20.10
C ASP A 225 -9.72 20.27 20.45
N GLU A 226 -10.29 21.40 20.01
CA GLU A 226 -11.63 21.88 20.45
C GLU A 226 -12.82 21.07 19.91
#